data_AF-A0A972BIS2-F1
#
_entry.id   AF-A0A972BIS2-F1
#
_cell.length_a   1.000
_cell.length_b   1.000
_cell.length_c   1.000
_cell.angle_alpha   90.00
_cell.angle_beta   90.00
_cell.angle_gamma   90.00
#
_symmetry.space_group_name_H-M   'P 1'
#
loop_
_entity.id
_entity.type
_entity.pdbx_description
1 polymer ?
#
loop_
_entity_poly.entity_id
_entity_poly.type
_entity_poly.pdbx_seq_one_letter_code
_entity_poly.pdbx_strand_id
1 'polypeptide(L)' 'MLRPIDLHNLEFKQVFRGYDKEQVDEFVSKVVIEYEELYKQKQELEEQIEELK' A
#
# COMPACT_ATOMS: atom_id res chain seq x y z
N MET A 1 -2.21 -0.89 11.98
CA MET A 1 -2.11 -1.53 10.65
C MET A 1 -2.40 -0.43 9.64
N LEU A 2 -1.49 -0.16 8.70
CA LEU A 2 -1.71 0.84 7.68
C LEU A 2 -2.80 0.33 6.73
N ARG A 3 -3.86 1.12 6.51
CA ARG A 3 -4.86 0.81 5.49
C ARG A 3 -4.42 1.40 4.16
N PRO A 4 -4.89 0.87 3.02
CA PRO A 4 -4.60 1.44 1.71
C PRO A 4 -4.88 2.96 1.64
N ILE A 5 -5.96 3.42 2.28
CA ILE A 5 -6.32 4.84 2.38
C ILE A 5 -5.31 5.68 3.19
N ASP A 6 -4.61 5.06 4.13
CA ASP A 6 -3.60 5.75 4.94
C ASP A 6 -2.29 5.92 4.13
N LEU A 7 -2.03 5.04 3.15
CA LEU A 7 -0.87 5.12 2.26
C LEU A 7 -1.04 6.23 1.20
N HIS A 8 -2.26 6.44 0.71
CA HIS A 8 -2.58 7.53 -0.21
C HIS A 8 -2.42 8.93 0.38
N ASN A 9 -2.58 9.07 1.70
CA ASN A 9 -2.47 10.36 2.39
C ASN A 9 -1.06 10.62 2.96
N LEU A 10 -0.06 9.83 2.56
CA LEU A 10 1.32 10.03 3.01
C LEU A 10 1.91 11.28 2.37
N GLU A 11 2.07 12.33 3.17
CA GLU A 11 2.83 13.51 2.78
C GLU A 11 4.29 13.40 3.24
N PHE A 12 5.21 13.51 2.29
CA PHE A 12 6.65 13.55 2.57
C PHE A 12 7.12 14.98 2.76
N LYS A 13 7.93 15.21 3.79
CA LYS A 13 8.55 16.52 4.03
C LYS A 13 9.54 16.85 2.90
N GLN A 14 9.39 18.01 2.29
CA GLN A 14 10.38 18.52 1.34
C GLN A 14 11.62 19.05 2.04
N VAL A 15 12.79 18.71 1.50
CA VAL A 15 14.11 19.09 2.02
C VAL A 15 15.02 19.54 0.87
N PHE A 16 16.01 20.37 1.17
CA PHE A 16 16.91 20.95 0.16
C PHE A 16 17.66 19.92 -0.70
N ARG A 17 17.89 18.71 -0.17
CA ARG A 17 18.38 17.55 -0.93
C ARG A 17 17.53 16.34 -0.55
N GLY A 18 16.70 15.89 -1.48
CA GLY A 18 15.80 14.76 -1.31
C GLY A 18 15.57 14.03 -2.63
N TYR A 19 14.74 13.00 -2.58
CA TYR A 19 14.30 12.30 -3.77
C TYR A 19 13.39 13.20 -4.62
N ASP A 20 13.40 12.93 -5.91
CA ASP A 20 12.49 13.57 -6.84
C ASP A 20 11.04 13.26 -6.47
N LYS A 21 10.21 14.30 -6.40
CA LYS A 21 8.82 14.17 -5.93
C LYS A 21 8.01 13.25 -6.85
N GLU A 22 8.16 13.39 -8.16
CA GLU A 22 7.37 12.61 -9.13
C GLU A 22 7.73 11.12 -9.06
N GLN A 23 9.02 10.79 -8.87
CA GLN A 23 9.46 9.41 -8.66
C GLN A 23 8.91 8.81 -7.36
N VAL A 24 8.87 9.60 -6.28
CA VAL A 24 8.27 9.16 -5.01
C VAL A 24 6.78 8.92 -5.18
N ASP A 25 6.06 9.84 -5.83
CA ASP A 25 4.62 9.73 -6.05
C ASP A 25 4.28 8.51 -6.94
N GLU A 26 5.07 8.23 -7.98
CA GLU A 26 4.91 7.05 -8.83
C GLU A 26 5.15 5.75 -8.04
N PHE A 27 6.21 5.73 -7.22
CA PHE A 27 6.53 4.56 -6.40
C PHE A 27 5.43 4.29 -5.36
N VAL A 28 4.97 5.33 -4.65
CA VAL A 28 3.90 5.21 -3.67
C VAL A 28 2.64 4.66 -4.32
N SER A 29 2.28 5.16 -5.51
CA SER A 29 1.12 4.65 -6.25
C SER A 29 1.22 3.15 -6.54
N LYS A 30 2.39 2.65 -6.94
CA LYS A 30 2.64 1.21 -7.16
C LYS A 30 2.48 0.41 -5.87
N VAL A 31 3.07 0.90 -4.77
CA VAL A 31 2.98 0.24 -3.46
C VAL A 31 1.53 0.17 -2.98
N VAL A 32 0.71 1.21 -3.21
CA VAL A 32 -0.72 1.16 -2.85
C VAL A 32 -1.42 0.01 -3.57
N ILE A 33 -1.25 -0.08 -4.89
CA ILE A 33 -1.90 -1.09 -5.74
C ILE A 33 -1.50 -2.50 -5.27
N GLU A 34 -0.21 -2.75 -5.10
CA GLU A 34 0.29 -4.06 -4.65
C GLU A 34 -0.21 -4.41 -3.25
N TYR A 35 -0.31 -3.42 -2.35
CA TYR A 35 -0.81 -3.63 -0.99
C TYR A 35 -2.30 -3.97 -0.97
N GLU A 36 -3.12 -3.31 -1.81
CA GLU A 36 -4.53 -3.65 -1.96
C GLU A 36 -4.72 -5.08 -2.48
N GLU A 37 -3.93 -5.48 -3.47
CA GLU A 37 -3.99 -6.83 -4.02
C GLU A 37 -3.60 -7.88 -2.96
N LEU A 38 -2.50 -7.64 -2.23
CA LEU A 38 -2.06 -8.52 -1.15
C LEU A 38 -3.11 -8.63 -0.04
N TYR A 39 -3.76 -7.52 0.32
CA TYR A 39 -4.80 -7.53 1.34
C TYR A 39 -6.02 -8.34 0.90
N LYS A 40 -6.43 -8.21 -0.38
CA LYS A 40 -7.52 -9.00 -0.95
C LYS A 40 -7.19 -10.49 -0.97
N GLN A 41 -5.97 -10.85 -1.40
CA GLN A 41 -5.50 -12.25 -1.39
C GLN A 41 -5.46 -12.81 0.03
N LYS A 42 -5.01 -12.02 1.01
CA LYS A 42 -5.03 -12.42 2.42
C LYS A 42 -6.45 -12.74 2.88
N GLN A 43 -7.41 -11.87 2.57
CA GLN A 43 -8.80 -12.08 2.98
C GLN A 43 -9.38 -13.35 2.34
N GLU A 44 -9.14 -13.56 1.04
CA GLU A 44 -9.60 -14.76 0.33
C GLU A 44 -9.01 -16.05 0.91
N LEU A 45 -7.71 -16.05 1.25
CA LEU A 45 -7.07 -17.18 1.90
C LEU A 45 -7.60 -17.43 3.32
N GLU A 46 -7.88 -16.37 4.09
CA GLU A 46 -8.50 -16.49 5.42
C GLU A 46 -9.91 -17.09 5.33
N GLU A 47 -10.71 -16.70 4.33
CA GLU A 47 -12.02 -17.28 4.04
C GLU A 47 -11.91 -18.77 3.67
N GLN A 48 -10.99 -19.13 2.76
CA GLN A 48 -10.76 -20.54 2.39
C GLN A 48 -10.32 -21.40 3.59
N ILE A 49 -9.46 -20.87 4.46
CA ILE A 49 -9.04 -21.58 5.68
C ILE A 49 -10.24 -21.80 6.60
N GLU A 50 -11.14 -20.83 6.73
CA GLU A 50 -12.32 -20.95 7.57
C GLU A 50 -13.35 -21.94 6.98
N GLU A 51 -13.52 -22.00 5.65
CA GLU A 51 -14.36 -23.00 4.99
C GLU A 51 -13.85 -24.44 5.16
N LEU A 52 -12.53 -24.61 5.32
CA LEU A 52 -11.89 -25.92 5.50
C LEU A 52 -11.82 -26.39 6.96
N LYS A 53 -12.20 -25.54 7.93
CA LYS A 53 -12.31 -25.90 9.35
C LYS A 53 -13.65 -26.56 9.67
#